data_AF-A0A450WV13-F1
#
_entry.id   AF-A0A450WV13-F1
#
_cell.length_a   1.000
_cell.length_b   1.000
_cell.length_c   1.000
_cell.angle_alpha   90.00
_cell.angle_beta   90.00
_cell.angle_gamma   90.00
#
_symmetry.space_group_name_H-M   'P 1'
#
loop_
_entity.id
_entity.type
_entity.pdbx_description
1 polymer ?
#
loop_
_entity_poly.entity_id
_entity_poly.type
_entity_poly.pdbx_seq_one_letter_code
_entity_poly.pdbx_strand_id
1 'polypeptide(L)'
;MRRQKRFGGAKAPVEPLYLSGLTPLSAWMDGGPVPNCWNGSKKKSEPLWYKLRQWEKTDLLPRYVAETGAVVFLDDAHKLTGRKLDIAKRCLMPAKIWVVSSSQENRIPPSLRIELMRSDPQVYELSSDVAYDRTGVFIWIFVGMLLIAGFWELAIAVGGLKALAAGRRATRQD
;
A
#
# COMPACT_ATOMS: atom_id res chain seq x y z
N MET A 1 -2.99 25.55 2.32
CA MET A 1 -3.00 24.89 3.66
C MET A 1 -4.36 24.24 3.91
N ARG A 2 -4.53 22.95 3.59
CA ARG A 2 -5.78 22.21 3.91
C ARG A 2 -5.67 21.63 5.32
N ARG A 3 -6.51 22.10 6.25
CA ARG A 3 -6.71 21.48 7.57
C ARG A 3 -7.35 20.10 7.38
N GLN A 4 -6.60 19.04 7.62
CA GLN A 4 -7.18 17.69 7.79
C GLN A 4 -7.92 17.63 9.13
N LYS A 5 -9.19 17.23 9.09
CA LYS A 5 -10.00 16.94 10.27
C LYS A 5 -9.40 15.74 10.99
N ARG A 6 -9.16 15.91 12.30
CA ARG A 6 -8.60 14.90 13.20
C ARG A 6 -9.68 13.88 13.57
N PHE A 7 -9.43 12.60 13.33
CA PHE A 7 -10.15 11.50 13.96
C PHE A 7 -9.54 11.26 15.36
N GLY A 8 -10.34 11.47 16.41
CA GLY A 8 -10.19 10.85 17.74
C GLY A 8 -9.00 11.25 18.64
N GLY A 9 -9.30 11.90 19.78
CA GLY A 9 -8.56 11.74 21.05
C GLY A 9 -7.21 12.44 21.19
N ALA A 10 -7.18 13.56 21.90
CA ALA A 10 -5.97 14.36 22.14
C ALA A 10 -4.93 13.65 23.04
N LYS A 11 -3.77 13.34 22.45
CA LYS A 11 -2.42 13.56 23.01
C LYS A 11 -1.62 14.28 21.92
N ALA A 12 -0.53 14.98 22.24
CA ALA A 12 0.29 15.70 21.24
C ALA A 12 0.48 14.85 19.98
N PRO A 13 0.37 15.42 18.75
CA PRO A 13 0.32 14.62 17.53
C PRO A 13 1.64 13.89 17.36
N VAL A 14 1.67 12.63 17.82
CA VAL A 14 2.75 11.70 17.50
C VAL A 14 2.72 11.56 15.99
N GLU A 15 3.84 11.87 15.37
CA GLU A 15 3.94 11.85 13.92
C GLU A 15 3.79 10.40 13.43
N PRO A 16 2.86 10.13 12.50
CA PRO A 16 2.57 8.78 12.06
C PRO A 16 3.74 8.17 11.30
N LEU A 17 3.88 6.86 11.39
CA LEU A 17 4.90 6.12 10.65
C LEU A 17 4.33 5.68 9.30
N TYR A 18 4.94 6.15 8.21
CA TYR A 18 4.58 5.76 6.85
C TYR A 18 5.57 4.73 6.30
N LEU A 19 5.05 3.55 5.95
CA LEU A 19 5.80 2.46 5.33
C LEU A 19 5.16 2.20 3.97
N SER A 20 5.92 2.31 2.87
CA SER A 20 5.44 1.97 1.53
C SER A 20 6.26 0.84 0.93
N GLY A 21 5.59 -0.15 0.33
CA GLY A 21 6.22 -1.24 -0.41
C GLY A 21 7.10 -0.75 -1.57
N LEU A 22 6.72 0.36 -2.19
CA LEU A 22 7.40 0.96 -3.33
C LEU A 22 8.68 1.71 -2.95
N THR A 23 8.67 2.43 -1.82
CA THR A 23 9.81 3.23 -1.39
C THR A 23 10.94 2.35 -0.86
N PRO A 24 12.23 2.70 -1.11
CA PRO A 24 13.36 1.96 -0.54
C PRO A 24 13.38 2.05 0.99
N LEU A 25 14.02 1.08 1.65
CA LEU A 25 14.06 1.01 3.11
C LEU A 25 14.74 2.24 3.75
N SER A 26 15.69 2.86 3.04
CA SER A 26 16.31 4.14 3.45
C SER A 26 15.29 5.26 3.59
N ALA A 27 14.28 5.32 2.73
CA ALA A 27 13.23 6.33 2.81
C ALA A 27 12.38 6.16 4.08
N TRP A 28 12.15 4.94 4.54
CA TRP A 28 11.43 4.69 5.80
C TRP A 28 12.21 5.21 7.01
N MET A 29 13.55 5.09 6.97
CA MET A 29 14.43 5.45 8.07
C MET A 29 14.68 6.96 8.11
N ASP A 30 15.16 7.53 7.01
CA ASP A 30 15.66 8.91 7.00
C ASP A 30 14.58 9.93 6.62
N GLY A 31 13.50 9.51 5.94
CA GLY A 31 12.37 10.36 5.57
C GLY A 31 11.23 10.40 6.58
N GLY A 32 11.31 9.60 7.64
CA GLY A 32 10.25 9.45 8.65
C GLY A 32 10.43 10.35 9.89
N PRO A 33 9.55 10.17 10.90
CA PRO A 33 9.63 10.92 12.17
C PRO A 33 10.70 10.41 13.14
N VAL A 34 11.20 9.19 12.91
CA VAL A 34 12.12 8.48 13.81
C VAL A 34 13.45 9.23 14.04
N PRO A 35 14.13 9.80 13.00
CA PRO A 35 15.36 10.55 13.20
C PRO A 35 15.20 11.76 14.12
N ASN A 36 14.08 12.49 13.97
CA ASN A 36 13.78 13.67 14.77
C ASN A 36 13.49 13.29 16.22
N CYS A 37 12.73 12.22 16.43
CA CYS A 37 12.46 11.68 17.75
C CYS A 37 13.75 11.18 18.43
N TRP A 38 14.60 10.48 17.69
CA TRP A 38 15.87 9.94 18.19
C TRP A 38 16.83 11.05 18.62
N ASN A 39 17.06 12.04 17.76
CA ASN A 39 17.95 13.16 18.07
C ASN A 39 17.38 14.08 19.16
N GLY A 40 16.05 14.18 19.28
CA GLY A 40 15.38 14.97 20.32
C GLY A 40 15.37 14.31 21.71
N SER A 41 15.40 12.98 21.74
CA SER A 41 15.54 12.18 22.96
C SER A 41 16.99 12.26 23.47
N LYS A 42 17.32 13.32 24.22
CA LYS A 42 18.68 13.62 24.73
C LYS A 42 19.22 12.61 25.77
N LYS A 43 19.21 11.30 25.50
CA LYS A 43 20.00 10.35 26.30
C LYS A 43 21.47 10.55 25.94
N LYS A 44 22.25 11.12 26.88
CA LYS A 44 23.68 11.47 26.71
C LYS A 44 24.59 10.32 26.22
N SER A 45 24.13 9.07 26.32
CA SER A 45 24.89 7.87 25.94
C SER A 45 24.61 7.37 24.52
N GLU A 46 23.59 7.87 23.82
CA GLU A 46 23.19 7.33 22.53
C GLU A 46 23.83 8.14 21.37
N PRO A 47 24.35 7.46 20.32
CA PRO A 47 24.91 8.15 19.17
C PRO A 47 23.82 8.86 18.36
N LEU A 48 24.19 9.97 17.73
CA LEU A 48 23.31 10.72 16.82
C LEU A 48 22.86 9.85 15.65
N TRP A 49 21.66 10.11 15.11
CA TRP A 49 21.04 9.27 14.08
C TRP A 49 21.94 8.99 12.87
N TYR A 50 22.67 9.99 12.39
CA TYR A 50 23.55 9.85 11.22
C TYR A 50 24.78 8.95 11.47
N LYS A 51 25.12 8.69 12.75
CA LYS A 51 26.23 7.80 13.14
C LYS A 51 25.80 6.35 13.28
N LEU A 52 24.49 6.08 13.31
CA LEU A 52 23.96 4.73 13.41
C LEU A 52 24.19 3.95 12.12
N ARG A 53 24.47 2.66 12.27
CA ARG A 53 24.51 1.71 11.17
C ARG A 53 23.10 1.48 10.63
N GLN A 54 23.01 1.09 9.36
CA GLN A 54 21.72 0.92 8.69
C GLN A 54 20.82 -0.11 9.38
N TRP A 55 21.39 -1.19 9.93
CA TRP A 55 20.62 -2.21 10.64
C TRP A 55 20.09 -1.72 12.00
N GLU A 56 20.86 -0.89 12.72
CA GLU A 56 20.42 -0.28 13.98
C GLU A 56 19.21 0.62 13.74
N LYS A 57 19.28 1.46 12.69
CA LYS A 57 18.15 2.29 12.26
C LYS A 57 16.90 1.45 11.94
N THR A 58 17.07 0.27 11.35
CA THR A 58 15.92 -0.61 11.06
C THR A 58 15.26 -1.18 12.31
N ASP A 59 16.03 -1.44 13.37
CA ASP A 59 15.49 -1.97 14.63
C ASP A 59 14.83 -0.89 15.49
N LEU A 60 15.18 0.38 15.26
CA LEU A 60 14.55 1.53 15.94
C LEU A 60 13.15 1.85 15.43
N LEU A 61 12.80 1.48 14.21
CA LEU A 61 11.46 1.70 13.62
C LEU A 61 10.34 1.04 14.47
N PRO A 62 10.37 -0.27 14.75
CA PRO A 62 9.41 -0.91 15.66
C PRO A 62 9.38 -0.29 17.06
N ARG A 63 10.56 0.08 17.57
CA ARG A 63 10.71 0.65 18.92
C ARG A 63 10.04 2.01 19.03
N TYR A 64 10.16 2.85 18.00
CA TYR A 64 9.47 4.12 17.92
C TYR A 64 7.96 3.93 18.05
N VAL A 65 7.38 2.98 17.32
CA VAL A 65 5.94 2.68 17.39
C VAL A 65 5.53 2.20 18.78
N ALA A 66 6.33 1.30 19.38
CA ALA A 66 6.05 0.77 20.72
C ALA A 66 6.10 1.85 21.82
N GLU A 67 7.08 2.77 21.77
CA GLU A 67 7.26 3.81 22.78
C GLU A 67 6.28 4.97 22.62
N THR A 68 5.99 5.38 21.38
CA THR A 68 5.15 6.54 21.10
C THR A 68 3.66 6.21 20.92
N GLY A 69 3.34 4.96 20.55
CA GLY A 69 2.00 4.57 20.14
C GLY A 69 1.58 5.20 18.81
N ALA A 70 2.53 5.53 17.94
CA ALA A 70 2.28 6.12 16.62
C ALA A 70 1.33 5.27 15.79
N VAL A 71 0.49 5.93 14.98
CA VAL A 71 -0.32 5.27 13.95
C VAL A 71 0.59 4.82 12.82
N VAL A 72 0.45 3.56 12.39
CA VAL A 72 1.25 3.00 11.28
C VAL A 72 0.41 2.95 10.01
N PHE A 73 0.86 3.66 8.98
CA PHE A 73 0.33 3.54 7.63
C PHE A 73 1.23 2.62 6.83
N LEU A 74 0.67 1.51 6.34
CA LEU A 74 1.34 0.60 5.43
C LEU A 74 0.69 0.66 4.06
N ASP A 75 1.42 1.22 3.09
CA ASP A 75 0.98 1.34 1.71
C ASP A 75 1.59 0.24 0.83
N ASP A 76 0.84 -0.21 -0.17
CA ASP A 76 1.24 -1.25 -1.13
C ASP A 76 1.72 -2.55 -0.47
N ALA A 77 0.96 -3.08 0.50
CA ALA A 77 1.36 -4.28 1.26
C ALA A 77 1.66 -5.50 0.36
N HIS A 78 1.00 -5.60 -0.79
CA HIS A 78 1.24 -6.62 -1.82
C HIS A 78 2.64 -6.59 -2.46
N LYS A 79 3.38 -5.48 -2.35
CA LYS A 79 4.75 -5.35 -2.86
C LYS A 79 5.81 -5.62 -1.78
N LEU A 80 5.41 -5.85 -0.53
CA LEU A 80 6.34 -6.18 0.55
C LEU A 80 6.89 -7.60 0.43
N THR A 81 8.22 -7.71 0.43
CA THR A 81 8.92 -9.00 0.42
C THR A 81 10.18 -8.96 1.28
N GLY A 82 10.67 -10.14 1.69
CA GLY A 82 11.94 -10.32 2.40
C GLY A 82 12.08 -9.45 3.65
N ARG A 83 13.23 -8.79 3.80
CA ARG A 83 13.56 -7.97 4.98
C ARG A 83 12.58 -6.83 5.24
N LYS A 84 12.04 -6.17 4.20
CA LYS A 84 11.06 -5.09 4.36
C LYS A 84 9.77 -5.62 4.99
N LEU A 85 9.32 -6.79 4.55
CA LEU A 85 8.13 -7.45 5.08
C LEU A 85 8.31 -7.77 6.58
N ASP A 86 9.48 -8.27 6.98
CA ASP A 86 9.73 -8.60 8.37
C ASP A 86 9.83 -7.37 9.27
N ILE A 87 10.43 -6.27 8.79
CA ILE A 87 10.46 -4.99 9.51
C ILE A 87 9.05 -4.43 9.64
N ALA A 88 8.25 -4.45 8.57
CA ALA A 88 6.88 -3.97 8.59
C ALA A 88 6.04 -4.73 9.64
N LYS A 89 6.12 -6.06 9.69
CA LYS A 89 5.46 -6.87 10.73
C LYS A 89 5.87 -6.43 12.14
N ARG A 90 7.17 -6.26 12.38
CA ARG A 90 7.68 -5.81 13.69
C ARG A 90 7.16 -4.42 14.07
N CYS A 91 6.90 -3.54 13.09
CA CYS A 91 6.30 -2.24 13.35
C CYS A 91 4.79 -2.33 13.62
N LEU A 92 4.09 -3.28 12.99
CA LEU A 92 2.65 -3.49 13.14
C LEU A 92 2.27 -4.16 14.47
N MET A 93 3.05 -5.13 14.94
CA MET A 93 2.78 -5.84 16.21
C MET A 93 2.56 -4.90 17.43
N PRO A 94 3.40 -3.88 17.68
CA PRO A 94 3.18 -2.94 18.78
C PRO A 94 2.18 -1.81 18.44
N ALA A 95 1.74 -1.68 17.19
CA ALA A 95 0.86 -0.60 16.77
C ALA A 95 -0.57 -0.84 17.25
N LYS A 96 -1.13 0.12 17.99
CA LYS A 96 -2.54 0.06 18.43
C LYS A 96 -3.52 0.37 17.30
N ILE A 97 -3.11 1.25 16.39
CA ILE A 97 -3.90 1.68 15.24
C ILE A 97 -2.99 1.61 14.03
N TRP A 98 -3.48 0.92 13.00
CA TRP A 98 -2.78 0.77 11.73
C TRP A 98 -3.78 0.85 10.58
N VAL A 99 -3.29 1.28 9.42
CA VAL A 99 -4.05 1.32 8.17
C VAL A 99 -3.19 0.66 7.11
N VAL A 100 -3.72 -0.39 6.48
CA VAL A 100 -3.01 -1.13 5.44
C VAL A 100 -3.73 -0.99 4.11
N SER A 101 -3.00 -0.61 3.06
CA SER A 101 -3.49 -0.63 1.68
C SER A 101 -2.90 -1.83 0.94
N SER A 102 -3.69 -2.40 0.03
CA SER A 102 -3.24 -3.43 -0.90
C SER A 102 -4.10 -3.39 -2.16
N SER A 103 -3.51 -3.77 -3.30
CA SER A 103 -4.27 -3.92 -4.55
C SER A 103 -5.35 -5.01 -4.44
N GLN A 104 -5.02 -6.12 -3.75
CA GLN A 104 -5.95 -7.21 -3.48
C GLN A 104 -5.63 -7.82 -2.13
N GLU A 105 -6.65 -8.27 -1.41
CA GLU A 105 -6.47 -8.96 -0.13
C GLU A 105 -5.63 -10.26 -0.30
N ASN A 106 -5.90 -11.02 -1.37
CA ASN A 106 -5.18 -12.26 -1.66
C ASN A 106 -3.71 -12.08 -2.07
N ARG A 107 -3.29 -10.84 -2.38
CA ARG A 107 -1.89 -10.53 -2.71
C ARG A 107 -1.08 -10.08 -1.50
N ILE A 108 -1.70 -9.89 -0.34
CA ILE A 108 -0.98 -9.60 0.90
C ILE A 108 -0.14 -10.83 1.27
N PRO A 109 1.15 -10.67 1.58
CA PRO A 109 2.01 -11.79 1.98
C PRO A 109 1.37 -12.61 3.12
N PRO A 110 1.33 -13.96 3.03
CA PRO A 110 0.57 -14.77 4.00
C PRO A 110 0.96 -14.52 5.46
N SER A 111 2.25 -14.34 5.72
CA SER A 111 2.77 -14.06 7.06
C SER A 111 2.33 -12.71 7.63
N LEU A 112 2.10 -11.71 6.78
CA LEU A 112 1.54 -10.43 7.19
C LEU A 112 0.01 -10.53 7.33
N ARG A 113 -0.65 -11.25 6.40
CA ARG A 113 -2.10 -11.47 6.44
C ARG A 113 -2.54 -12.13 7.74
N ILE A 114 -1.82 -13.17 8.21
CA ILE A 114 -2.14 -13.84 9.48
C ILE A 114 -2.11 -12.85 10.64
N GLU A 115 -1.10 -11.97 10.70
CA GLU A 115 -0.97 -11.00 11.79
C GLU A 115 -2.06 -9.92 11.74
N LEU A 116 -2.38 -9.42 10.54
CA LEU A 116 -3.44 -8.44 10.35
C LEU A 116 -4.80 -9.03 10.74
N MET A 117 -5.11 -10.24 10.27
CA MET A 117 -6.40 -10.89 10.50
C MET A 117 -6.60 -11.35 11.94
N ARG A 118 -5.53 -11.58 12.70
CA ARG A 118 -5.61 -11.88 14.13
C ARG A 118 -6.30 -10.76 14.92
N SER A 119 -6.23 -9.53 14.44
CA SER A 119 -6.83 -8.36 15.09
C SER A 119 -8.26 -8.07 14.63
N ASP A 120 -8.87 -8.95 13.82
CA ASP A 120 -10.21 -8.79 13.21
C ASP A 120 -10.43 -7.40 12.58
N PRO A 121 -9.66 -7.07 11.52
CA PRO A 121 -9.62 -5.71 11.00
C PRO A 121 -10.85 -5.36 10.17
N GLN A 122 -11.20 -4.08 10.18
CA GLN A 122 -12.21 -3.57 9.26
C GLN A 122 -11.65 -3.52 7.84
N VAL A 123 -12.22 -4.32 6.94
CA VAL A 123 -11.84 -4.37 5.53
C VAL A 123 -12.76 -3.49 4.71
N TYR A 124 -12.19 -2.52 4.01
CA TYR A 124 -12.90 -1.67 3.06
C TYR A 124 -12.43 -2.01 1.64
N GLU A 125 -13.30 -2.61 0.84
CA GLU A 125 -13.02 -2.84 -0.57
C GLU A 125 -13.30 -1.56 -1.36
N LEU A 126 -12.22 -0.90 -1.80
CA LEU A 126 -12.33 0.27 -2.65
C LEU A 126 -12.45 -0.19 -4.11
N SER A 127 -13.64 -0.63 -4.50
CA SER A 127 -13.97 -0.92 -5.89
C SER A 127 -14.14 0.39 -6.67
N SER A 128 -13.03 1.08 -6.94
CA SER A 128 -13.00 2.01 -8.06
C SER A 128 -12.97 1.16 -9.33
N ASP A 129 -14.13 0.62 -9.70
CA ASP A 129 -14.37 0.03 -11.00
C ASP A 129 -14.43 1.18 -12.03
N VAL A 130 -13.29 1.88 -12.16
CA VAL A 130 -13.17 3.06 -13.02
C VAL A 130 -13.31 2.55 -14.44
N ALA A 131 -14.37 2.99 -15.12
CA ALA A 131 -14.72 3.07 -16.55
C ALA A 131 -13.94 2.28 -17.65
N TYR A 132 -12.69 1.86 -17.42
CA TYR A 132 -11.86 1.05 -18.29
C TYR A 132 -12.48 -0.30 -18.66
N ASP A 133 -13.31 -0.91 -17.80
CA ASP A 133 -14.00 -2.15 -18.18
C ASP A 133 -15.15 -1.89 -19.18
N ARG A 134 -15.69 -0.67 -19.24
CA ARG A 134 -16.72 -0.31 -20.24
C ARG A 134 -16.17 -0.20 -21.65
N THR A 135 -14.87 0.03 -21.85
CA THR A 135 -14.28 0.01 -23.19
C THR A 135 -14.44 -1.37 -23.83
N GLY A 136 -14.33 -2.44 -23.04
CA GLY A 136 -14.59 -3.80 -23.49
C GLY A 136 -16.03 -3.97 -23.96
N VAL A 137 -17.00 -3.51 -23.16
CA VAL A 137 -18.43 -3.54 -23.49
C VAL A 137 -18.74 -2.70 -24.73
N PHE A 138 -18.15 -1.51 -24.84
CA PHE A 138 -18.32 -0.62 -25.99
C PHE A 138 -17.86 -1.27 -27.29
N ILE A 139 -16.70 -1.95 -27.30
CA ILE A 139 -16.20 -2.65 -28.49
C ILE A 139 -17.16 -3.78 -28.90
N TRP A 140 -17.74 -4.51 -27.95
CA TRP A 140 -18.74 -5.53 -28.27
C TRP A 140 -20.05 -4.94 -28.80
N ILE A 141 -20.50 -3.80 -28.26
CA ILE A 141 -21.65 -3.06 -28.81
C ILE A 141 -21.36 -2.62 -30.25
N PHE A 142 -20.16 -2.09 -30.52
CA PHE A 142 -19.74 -1.68 -31.85
C PHE A 142 -19.69 -2.86 -32.84
N VAL A 143 -19.16 -4.01 -32.42
CA VAL A 143 -19.19 -5.27 -33.21
C VAL A 143 -20.63 -5.70 -33.49
N GLY A 144 -21.52 -5.60 -32.50
CA GLY A 144 -22.95 -5.88 -32.68
C GLY A 144 -23.61 -4.96 -33.71
N MET A 145 -23.30 -3.66 -33.71
CA MET A 145 -23.78 -2.71 -34.71
C MET A 145 -23.27 -3.05 -36.12
N LEU A 146 -22.01 -3.45 -36.27
CA LEU A 146 -21.45 -3.87 -37.56
C LEU A 146 -22.16 -5.11 -38.12
N LEU A 147 -22.52 -6.07 -37.25
CA LEU A 147 -23.30 -7.25 -37.65
C LEU A 147 -24.71 -6.86 -38.12
N ILE A 148 -25.40 -5.98 -37.39
CA ILE A 148 -26.75 -5.50 -37.76
C ILE A 148 -26.72 -4.72 -39.09
N ALA A 149 -25.66 -3.94 -39.32
CA ALA A 149 -25.47 -3.19 -40.55
C ALA A 149 -25.01 -4.06 -41.74
N GLY A 150 -24.77 -5.36 -41.54
CA GLY A 150 -24.39 -6.31 -42.58
C GLY A 150 -22.90 -6.33 -42.93
N PHE A 151 -22.03 -5.69 -42.14
CA PHE A 151 -20.57 -5.70 -42.33
C PHE A 151 -19.92 -6.87 -41.58
N TRP A 152 -20.20 -8.10 -42.03
CA TRP A 152 -19.80 -9.32 -41.35
C TRP A 152 -18.27 -9.50 -41.28
N GLU A 153 -17.55 -9.11 -42.32
CA GLU A 153 -16.08 -9.22 -42.40
C GLU A 153 -15.40 -8.31 -41.36
N LEU A 154 -15.88 -7.07 -41.22
CA LEU A 154 -15.37 -6.11 -40.25
C LEU A 154 -15.71 -6.52 -38.82
N ALA A 155 -16.92 -7.03 -38.58
CA ALA A 155 -17.31 -7.55 -37.28
C ALA A 155 -16.42 -8.73 -36.84
N ILE A 156 -16.13 -9.67 -37.74
CA ILE A 156 -15.26 -10.82 -37.46
C ILE A 156 -13.82 -10.36 -37.20
N ALA A 157 -13.29 -9.44 -38.02
CA ALA A 157 -11.93 -8.93 -37.84
C ALA A 157 -11.74 -8.20 -36.50
N VAL A 158 -12.64 -7.27 -36.17
CA VAL A 158 -12.58 -6.48 -34.94
C VAL A 158 -12.88 -7.33 -33.70
N GLY A 159 -13.89 -8.21 -33.78
CA GLY A 159 -14.24 -9.14 -32.70
C GLY A 159 -13.11 -10.14 -32.42
N GLY A 160 -12.49 -10.70 -33.46
CA GLY A 160 -11.33 -11.58 -33.35
C GLY A 160 -10.13 -10.89 -32.70
N LEU A 161 -9.80 -9.67 -33.13
CA LEU A 161 -8.72 -8.89 -32.52
C LEU A 161 -9.01 -8.56 -31.05
N LYS A 162 -10.25 -8.19 -30.71
CA LYS A 162 -10.65 -7.92 -29.33
C LYS A 162 -10.58 -9.16 -28.45
N ALA A 163 -10.97 -10.32 -28.98
CA ALA A 163 -10.89 -11.61 -28.29
C ALA A 163 -9.44 -12.02 -28.00
N LEU A 164 -8.53 -11.82 -28.97
CA LEU A 164 -7.10 -12.06 -28.79
C LEU A 164 -6.45 -11.07 -27.81
N ALA A 165 -6.92 -9.81 -27.78
CA ALA A 165 -6.46 -8.79 -26.85
C ALA A 165 -7.06 -8.93 -25.42
N ALA A 166 -8.05 -9.80 -25.21
CA ALA A 166 -8.76 -9.97 -23.93
C ALA A 166 -7.98 -10.78 -22.88
N GLY A 167 -6.67 -10.62 -22.79
CA GLY A 167 -5.87 -11.15 -21.70
C GLY A 167 -6.26 -10.48 -20.38
N ARG A 168 -6.93 -11.23 -19.48
CA ARG A 168 -7.46 -10.79 -18.16
C ARG A 168 -6.42 -10.10 -17.24
N ARG A 169 -5.14 -10.10 -17.61
CA ARG A 169 -4.03 -9.49 -16.86
C ARG A 169 -3.25 -8.41 -17.61
N ALA A 170 -3.55 -8.15 -18.89
CA ALA A 170 -2.81 -7.18 -19.69
C ALA A 170 -3.11 -5.71 -19.33
N THR A 171 -4.22 -5.45 -18.64
CA THR A 171 -4.73 -4.08 -18.38
C THR A 171 -4.51 -3.58 -16.96
N ARG A 172 -3.99 -4.39 -16.03
CA ARG A 172 -3.64 -3.91 -14.68
C ARG A 172 -2.19 -3.45 -14.68
N GLN A 173 -1.99 -2.13 -14.71
CA GLN A 173 -0.73 -1.54 -14.28
C GLN A 173 -0.66 -1.68 -12.75
N ASP A 174 0.32 -2.45 -12.26
CA ASP A 174 0.58 -2.65 -10.82
C ASP A 174 1.17 -1.40 -10.15
#